data_AF-A0A2V9HUN4-F1
#
_entry.id   AF-A0A2V9HUN4-F1
#
_cell.length_a   1.000
_cell.length_b   1.000
_cell.length_c   1.000
_cell.angle_alpha   90.00
_cell.angle_beta   90.00
_cell.angle_gamma   90.00
#
_symmetry.space_group_name_H-M   'P 1'
#
loop_
_entity.id
_entity.type
_entity.pdbx_description
1 polymer ?
#
loop_
_entity_poly.entity_id
_entity_poly.type
_entity_poly.pdbx_seq_one_letter_code
_entity_poly.pdbx_strand_id
1 'polypeptide(L)'
;MLQHGPNGSGAGFEFSFLGLWHPLFSRFYTPACTSLFRVLKRKGSSAVHSLPSLCPGLASAATAAPGIQFPFFFPPKVFRGMTMCTALPQTVRASQGTEEHLMERNVGDLLNLYNPNDPLDHAWTIPSPWYFDPDIHELEQQSVFAKTWQVVGRADQVRENGDFFTADLAGEPIVVVRGEDGQLRAFYNVCRHHAAAVVTEPQGRAKQFRCPYHGWTYGIDGALKGMVEFEGVCNFERAKNGLVPVMVDTWETFVYVNLDGRAARLRDFLGAIPEIVAPLQLTKKLKYFDRRIYTLHCNWKVYVDNYLDGGYHVPHAHKGLSSVIEYTKYTIENFERACLQSSPLSSDAKSQSGVAATRQGRAFYLWIYPNFMINAYEGVMDTNLVLPLGVDKCAVVFDYYFANVSKKALKKNQASIKVSERVQDEDEAICDAVQRGLGSRAYVAGRLSVRREAGEHLFHRLLHADLTRALNRPAAAD
;
A
#
# COMPACT_ATOMS: atom_id res chain seq x y z
N MET A 1 9.46 -30.04 83.53
CA MET A 1 9.07 -28.77 82.88
C MET A 1 7.73 -29.04 82.19
N LEU A 2 6.58 -28.93 82.87
CA LEU A 2 5.75 -27.72 83.03
C LEU A 2 5.53 -26.98 81.69
N GLN A 3 4.35 -26.60 81.22
CA GLN A 3 2.92 -26.84 81.51
C GLN A 3 2.12 -25.97 80.50
N HIS A 4 0.91 -26.39 80.11
CA HIS A 4 -0.28 -25.60 79.68
C HIS A 4 -0.33 -24.78 78.35
N GLY A 5 -1.37 -25.05 77.53
CA GLY A 5 -2.04 -24.09 76.61
C GLY A 5 -3.16 -23.30 77.33
N PRO A 6 -4.33 -22.97 76.75
CA PRO A 6 -4.75 -22.66 75.36
C PRO A 6 -5.73 -21.44 75.23
N ASN A 7 -6.34 -21.24 74.03
CA ASN A 7 -7.65 -20.63 73.72
C ASN A 7 -7.88 -19.10 73.50
N GLY A 8 -8.73 -18.82 72.49
CA GLY A 8 -9.69 -17.69 72.41
C GLY A 8 -9.44 -16.70 71.25
N SER A 9 -10.11 -16.75 70.08
CA SER A 9 -11.52 -16.43 69.74
C SER A 9 -11.74 -14.98 69.22
N GLY A 10 -12.19 -14.87 67.96
CA GLY A 10 -13.37 -14.07 67.56
C GLY A 10 -13.20 -12.60 67.13
N ALA A 11 -13.47 -12.35 65.83
CA ALA A 11 -14.22 -11.23 65.21
C ALA A 11 -13.73 -11.10 63.75
N GLY A 12 -14.50 -11.24 62.67
CA GLY A 12 -15.91 -10.96 62.46
C GLY A 12 -16.06 -9.59 61.79
N PHE A 13 -16.12 -9.55 60.45
CA PHE A 13 -16.93 -8.58 59.69
C PHE A 13 -17.22 -9.12 58.27
N GLU A 14 -18.51 -9.34 58.02
CA GLU A 14 -19.16 -9.63 56.74
C GLU A 14 -19.28 -8.36 55.87
N PHE A 15 -19.43 -8.54 54.54
CA PHE A 15 -20.56 -8.13 53.69
C PHE A 15 -20.15 -8.47 52.23
N SER A 16 -20.65 -9.53 51.58
CA SER A 16 -21.97 -9.73 50.94
C SER A 16 -21.93 -9.59 49.42
N PHE A 17 -21.94 -10.77 48.78
CA PHE A 17 -22.63 -11.24 47.57
C PHE A 17 -23.45 -10.30 46.64
N LEU A 18 -23.37 -10.68 45.34
CA LEU A 18 -24.42 -10.84 44.30
C LEU A 18 -24.48 -9.88 43.08
N GLY A 19 -24.57 -10.51 41.90
CA GLY A 19 -25.14 -9.97 40.65
C GLY A 19 -24.17 -9.98 39.47
N LEU A 20 -23.95 -11.09 38.74
CA LEU A 20 -24.68 -11.48 37.51
C LEU A 20 -25.08 -10.30 36.61
N TRP A 21 -24.70 -10.36 35.32
CA TRP A 21 -25.52 -10.15 34.11
C TRP A 21 -24.58 -9.97 32.90
N HIS A 22 -24.49 -11.00 32.08
CA HIS A 22 -24.17 -10.89 30.64
C HIS A 22 -25.46 -10.46 29.92
N PRO A 23 -25.39 -9.77 28.78
CA PRO A 23 -25.67 -10.50 27.54
C PRO A 23 -24.82 -10.06 26.33
N LEU A 24 -24.97 -10.85 25.28
CA LEU A 24 -24.32 -10.81 23.97
C LEU A 24 -24.96 -9.79 22.99
N PHE A 25 -24.23 -9.61 21.87
CA PHE A 25 -24.66 -9.27 20.51
C PHE A 25 -24.66 -7.80 20.00
N SER A 26 -23.79 -7.63 19.00
CA SER A 26 -23.96 -6.87 17.75
C SER A 26 -23.95 -5.33 17.79
N ARG A 27 -22.97 -4.73 17.08
CA ARG A 27 -23.23 -4.04 15.80
C ARG A 27 -21.94 -3.44 15.23
N PHE A 28 -21.64 -3.82 14.00
CA PHE A 28 -20.96 -3.00 13.00
C PHE A 28 -21.61 -1.62 12.92
N TYR A 29 -20.83 -0.53 12.88
CA TYR A 29 -21.19 0.68 12.12
C TYR A 29 -19.98 1.62 11.97
N THR A 30 -19.58 1.83 10.73
CA THR A 30 -18.79 2.96 10.22
C THR A 30 -19.49 4.30 10.47
N PRO A 31 -18.77 5.42 10.64
CA PRO A 31 -19.36 6.74 10.42
C PRO A 31 -18.78 7.39 9.15
N ALA A 32 -19.63 7.51 8.13
CA ALA A 32 -19.48 8.51 7.09
C ALA A 32 -20.15 9.82 7.54
N CYS A 33 -19.50 10.93 7.20
CA CYS A 33 -20.02 12.29 6.97
C CYS A 33 -21.41 12.66 7.53
N THR A 34 -21.44 13.66 8.42
CA THR A 34 -22.39 14.77 8.26
C THR A 34 -21.88 16.01 8.98
N SER A 35 -21.82 17.11 8.24
CA SER A 35 -21.56 18.45 8.73
C SER A 35 -22.87 19.18 9.05
N LEU A 36 -22.72 20.21 9.90
CA LEU A 36 -23.50 21.45 10.02
C LEU A 36 -24.57 21.63 11.14
N PHE A 37 -24.26 22.66 11.95
CA PHE A 37 -25.11 23.65 12.66
C PHE A 37 -25.60 23.43 14.11
N ARG A 38 -24.94 24.13 15.05
CA ARG A 38 -25.50 25.03 16.10
C ARG A 38 -24.36 25.86 16.73
N VAL A 39 -24.21 27.16 16.42
CA VAL A 39 -24.83 28.37 17.00
C VAL A 39 -24.24 28.85 18.36
N LEU A 40 -23.45 29.94 18.25
CA LEU A 40 -23.29 31.15 19.08
C LEU A 40 -22.86 31.10 20.56
N LYS A 41 -21.75 31.82 20.87
CA LYS A 41 -21.80 33.12 21.60
C LYS A 41 -20.45 33.88 21.67
N ARG A 42 -20.55 35.21 21.42
CA ARG A 42 -19.80 36.36 22.03
C ARG A 42 -18.32 36.53 21.66
N LYS A 43 -17.74 37.68 21.29
CA LYS A 43 -18.01 39.15 21.26
C LYS A 43 -17.25 39.67 20.00
N GLY A 44 -17.69 40.63 19.19
CA GLY A 44 -18.10 42.00 19.48
C GLY A 44 -17.01 42.96 18.98
N SER A 45 -17.23 43.63 17.84
CA SER A 45 -16.89 45.05 17.64
C SER A 45 -17.43 45.56 16.29
N SER A 46 -17.81 46.82 16.32
CA SER A 46 -18.58 47.67 15.41
C SER A 46 -17.88 48.07 14.11
N ALA A 47 -18.66 48.20 13.03
CA ALA A 47 -18.70 49.42 12.21
C ALA A 47 -19.91 49.41 11.27
N VAL A 48 -20.58 50.54 11.21
CA VAL A 48 -21.81 50.88 10.48
C VAL A 48 -21.45 51.44 9.10
N HIS A 49 -22.19 51.08 8.04
CA HIS A 49 -22.82 52.05 7.12
C HIS A 49 -23.57 51.39 5.93
N SER A 50 -24.87 51.74 5.85
CA SER A 50 -25.72 52.01 4.66
C SER A 50 -25.97 50.96 3.56
N LEU A 51 -27.23 50.50 3.51
CA LEU A 51 -27.99 50.05 2.32
C LEU A 51 -28.52 51.27 1.53
N PRO A 52 -28.90 51.13 0.23
CA PRO A 52 -30.29 50.78 -0.15
C PRO A 52 -30.35 49.72 -1.29
N SER A 53 -31.10 48.62 -1.14
CA SER A 53 -32.44 48.34 -1.69
C SER A 53 -32.65 48.60 -3.20
N LEU A 54 -32.97 47.54 -3.97
CA LEU A 54 -34.16 47.41 -4.84
C LEU A 54 -34.18 46.05 -5.58
N CYS A 55 -35.13 45.19 -5.19
CA CYS A 55 -35.80 44.17 -6.04
C CYS A 55 -37.07 44.85 -6.64
N PRO A 56 -37.87 44.26 -7.57
CA PRO A 56 -38.08 42.84 -7.96
C PRO A 56 -38.09 42.67 -9.51
N GLY A 57 -38.40 41.58 -10.23
CA GLY A 57 -38.97 40.23 -10.02
C GLY A 57 -39.48 39.70 -11.39
N LEU A 58 -39.93 38.44 -11.44
CA LEU A 58 -40.71 37.74 -12.50
C LEU A 58 -39.93 37.34 -13.79
N ALA A 59 -40.20 36.24 -14.50
CA ALA A 59 -40.98 35.00 -14.31
C ALA A 59 -40.66 34.05 -15.49
N SER A 60 -40.95 32.77 -15.28
CA SER A 60 -41.13 31.63 -16.21
C SER A 60 -41.43 31.91 -17.69
N ALA A 61 -40.84 31.11 -18.60
CA ALA A 61 -41.55 30.51 -19.74
C ALA A 61 -40.79 29.31 -20.33
N ALA A 62 -41.49 28.18 -20.44
CA ALA A 62 -41.14 27.02 -21.24
C ALA A 62 -41.69 27.20 -22.67
N THR A 63 -40.95 26.73 -23.69
CA THR A 63 -41.48 26.55 -25.05
C THR A 63 -40.87 25.31 -25.71
N ALA A 64 -41.72 24.61 -26.46
CA ALA A 64 -41.52 23.31 -27.09
C ALA A 64 -40.87 23.38 -28.49
N ALA A 65 -40.50 22.19 -28.98
CA ALA A 65 -39.77 21.84 -30.21
C ALA A 65 -40.43 22.24 -31.56
N PRO A 66 -39.73 22.05 -32.71
CA PRO A 66 -39.75 20.77 -33.46
C PRO A 66 -38.33 20.41 -34.01
N GLY A 67 -37.96 19.23 -34.52
CA GLY A 67 -38.60 18.06 -35.11
C GLY A 67 -37.67 17.59 -36.24
N ILE A 68 -37.08 16.38 -36.18
CA ILE A 68 -36.25 15.81 -37.27
C ILE A 68 -36.54 14.30 -37.40
N GLN A 69 -36.91 13.90 -38.62
CA GLN A 69 -37.28 12.54 -39.05
C GLN A 69 -36.06 11.72 -39.52
N PHE A 70 -36.10 10.41 -39.25
CA PHE A 70 -35.22 9.38 -39.83
C PHE A 70 -35.89 8.71 -41.05
N PRO A 71 -35.15 8.29 -42.09
CA PRO A 71 -35.69 7.40 -43.11
C PRO A 71 -35.26 5.93 -42.89
N PHE A 72 -36.25 5.05 -42.88
CA PHE A 72 -36.12 3.60 -43.12
C PHE A 72 -36.14 3.32 -44.63
N PHE A 73 -35.34 2.36 -45.09
CA PHE A 73 -35.50 1.70 -46.39
C PHE A 73 -35.34 0.18 -46.22
N PHE A 74 -36.39 -0.57 -46.59
CA PHE A 74 -36.37 -2.00 -46.88
C PHE A 74 -37.10 -2.24 -48.21
N PRO A 75 -36.67 -3.17 -49.08
CA PRO A 75 -37.48 -3.67 -50.16
C PRO A 75 -38.04 -5.10 -49.86
N PRO A 76 -39.20 -5.48 -50.44
CA PRO A 76 -39.82 -6.79 -50.23
C PRO A 76 -39.56 -7.73 -51.42
N LYS A 77 -39.45 -9.05 -51.18
CA LYS A 77 -39.92 -10.07 -52.15
C LYS A 77 -40.45 -11.34 -51.46
N VAL A 78 -41.58 -11.75 -52.01
CA VAL A 78 -42.47 -12.88 -51.70
C VAL A 78 -41.92 -14.19 -52.25
N PHE A 79 -42.12 -15.32 -51.55
CA PHE A 79 -42.43 -16.60 -52.19
C PHE A 79 -43.37 -17.47 -51.32
N ARG A 80 -44.39 -18.00 -51.99
CA ARG A 80 -45.47 -18.90 -51.52
C ARG A 80 -45.00 -20.36 -51.59
N GLY A 81 -45.48 -21.22 -50.69
CA GLY A 81 -45.38 -22.68 -50.87
C GLY A 81 -45.88 -23.48 -49.66
N MET A 82 -47.12 -23.93 -49.74
CA MET A 82 -47.90 -24.69 -48.75
C MET A 82 -47.42 -26.16 -48.65
N THR A 83 -47.48 -26.79 -47.48
CA THR A 83 -48.13 -28.10 -47.23
C THR A 83 -48.15 -28.39 -45.71
N MET A 84 -49.34 -28.51 -45.13
CA MET A 84 -49.55 -29.07 -43.79
C MET A 84 -49.50 -30.59 -43.88
N CYS A 85 -48.72 -31.23 -42.99
CA CYS A 85 -48.84 -32.65 -42.70
C CYS A 85 -48.93 -32.80 -41.19
N THR A 86 -50.10 -33.21 -40.71
CA THR A 86 -50.42 -33.52 -39.32
C THR A 86 -49.88 -34.89 -38.95
N ALA A 87 -48.92 -34.94 -38.01
CA ALA A 87 -48.59 -36.14 -37.26
C ALA A 87 -48.01 -35.77 -35.88
N LEU A 88 -48.79 -35.98 -34.82
CA LEU A 88 -48.27 -36.34 -33.49
C LEU A 88 -47.92 -37.84 -33.56
N PRO A 89 -46.90 -38.38 -32.86
CA PRO A 89 -46.65 -38.11 -31.44
C PRO A 89 -45.16 -38.20 -31.01
N GLN A 90 -44.97 -38.13 -29.68
CA GLN A 90 -43.85 -38.63 -28.87
C GLN A 90 -43.08 -37.52 -28.14
N THR A 91 -43.32 -37.51 -26.83
CA THR A 91 -42.55 -36.87 -25.78
C THR A 91 -41.06 -37.15 -25.97
N VAL A 92 -40.33 -36.19 -26.51
CA VAL A 92 -38.87 -36.17 -26.44
C VAL A 92 -38.51 -35.74 -25.02
N ARG A 93 -37.95 -36.69 -24.26
CA ARG A 93 -37.25 -36.41 -23.00
C ARG A 93 -36.31 -35.24 -23.24
N ALA A 94 -36.39 -34.22 -22.40
CA ALA A 94 -35.36 -33.19 -22.30
C ALA A 94 -34.03 -33.91 -22.10
N SER A 95 -33.20 -33.90 -23.15
CA SER A 95 -31.79 -34.23 -23.03
C SER A 95 -31.23 -33.26 -22.01
N GLN A 96 -30.64 -33.82 -20.95
CA GLN A 96 -29.90 -33.08 -19.94
C GLN A 96 -29.02 -32.05 -20.64
N GLY A 97 -29.33 -30.78 -20.41
CA GLY A 97 -28.52 -29.68 -20.88
C GLY A 97 -27.11 -29.92 -20.36
N THR A 98 -26.16 -29.84 -21.28
CA THR A 98 -24.74 -29.71 -20.99
C THR A 98 -24.58 -28.67 -19.88
N GLU A 99 -24.19 -29.11 -18.69
CA GLU A 99 -23.64 -28.20 -17.70
C GLU A 99 -22.50 -27.46 -18.39
N GLU A 100 -22.69 -26.16 -18.62
CA GLU A 100 -21.60 -25.21 -18.80
C GLU A 100 -20.75 -25.34 -17.54
N HIS A 101 -19.78 -26.25 -17.58
CA HIS A 101 -18.65 -26.23 -16.69
C HIS A 101 -17.96 -24.89 -16.96
N LEU A 102 -18.35 -23.87 -16.18
CA LEU A 102 -17.52 -22.70 -15.97
C LEU A 102 -16.17 -23.26 -15.53
N MET A 103 -15.20 -23.34 -16.45
CA MET A 103 -13.85 -23.75 -16.10
C MET A 103 -13.45 -22.93 -14.88
N GLU A 104 -13.20 -23.59 -13.76
CA GLU A 104 -12.57 -22.96 -12.60
C GLU A 104 -11.27 -22.36 -13.12
N ARG A 105 -11.22 -21.02 -13.25
CA ARG A 105 -10.02 -20.34 -13.69
C ARG A 105 -8.96 -20.60 -12.65
N ASN A 106 -7.86 -21.23 -13.05
CA ASN A 106 -6.71 -21.39 -12.18
C ASN A 106 -5.75 -20.22 -12.42
N VAL A 107 -5.09 -19.74 -11.36
CA VAL A 107 -4.02 -18.73 -11.42
C VAL A 107 -2.97 -19.04 -12.48
N GLY A 108 -2.64 -20.32 -12.70
CA GLY A 108 -1.73 -20.74 -13.75
C GLY A 108 -2.15 -20.30 -15.16
N ASP A 109 -3.45 -20.37 -15.47
CA ASP A 109 -3.98 -19.91 -16.77
C ASP A 109 -3.88 -18.39 -16.89
N LEU A 110 -4.10 -17.66 -15.80
CA LEU A 110 -3.93 -16.21 -15.77
C LEU A 110 -2.47 -15.80 -15.98
N LEU A 111 -1.50 -16.55 -15.40
CA LEU A 111 -0.08 -16.27 -15.61
C LEU A 111 0.34 -16.51 -17.06
N ASN A 112 -0.18 -17.57 -17.69
CA ASN A 112 0.12 -17.94 -19.08
C ASN A 112 -0.36 -16.90 -20.12
N LEU A 113 -1.21 -15.94 -19.73
CA LEU A 113 -1.63 -14.83 -20.60
C LEU A 113 -0.50 -13.81 -20.83
N TYR A 114 0.58 -13.83 -20.05
CA TYR A 114 1.72 -12.94 -20.18
C TYR A 114 2.98 -13.68 -20.66
N ASN A 115 3.67 -13.13 -21.65
CA ASN A 115 4.97 -13.66 -22.08
C ASN A 115 6.11 -12.77 -21.57
N PRO A 116 6.89 -13.19 -20.55
CA PRO A 116 7.99 -12.40 -20.01
C PRO A 116 9.21 -12.31 -20.94
N ASN A 117 9.25 -13.10 -22.02
CA ASN A 117 10.38 -13.18 -22.94
C ASN A 117 10.25 -12.27 -24.15
N ASP A 118 9.08 -11.63 -24.36
CA ASP A 118 8.92 -10.68 -25.45
C ASP A 118 9.88 -9.51 -25.26
N PRO A 119 10.67 -9.12 -26.29
CA PRO A 119 11.47 -7.90 -26.22
C PRO A 119 10.55 -6.67 -26.09
N LEU A 120 11.07 -5.56 -25.56
CA LEU A 120 10.26 -4.37 -25.25
C LEU A 120 9.43 -3.85 -26.45
N ASP A 121 9.95 -3.95 -27.67
CA ASP A 121 9.26 -3.57 -28.91
C ASP A 121 8.15 -4.54 -29.34
N HIS A 122 8.01 -5.68 -28.66
CA HIS A 122 6.96 -6.69 -28.79
C HIS A 122 6.20 -6.92 -27.48
N ALA A 123 6.57 -6.25 -26.39
CA ALA A 123 5.99 -6.45 -25.09
C ALA A 123 4.61 -5.81 -24.92
N TRP A 124 3.84 -6.41 -24.01
CA TRP A 124 2.56 -5.92 -23.52
C TRP A 124 2.67 -5.65 -22.02
N THR A 125 1.76 -4.84 -21.47
CA THR A 125 1.53 -4.80 -20.03
C THR A 125 1.10 -6.17 -19.52
N ILE A 126 1.16 -6.41 -18.21
CA ILE A 126 0.48 -7.58 -17.65
C ILE A 126 -1.03 -7.54 -17.97
N PRO A 127 -1.67 -8.72 -18.15
CA PRO A 127 -3.09 -8.82 -18.43
C PRO A 127 -3.95 -8.21 -17.33
N SER A 128 -5.06 -7.57 -17.72
CA SER A 128 -5.95 -6.85 -16.82
C SER A 128 -6.44 -7.67 -15.61
N PRO A 129 -6.71 -8.99 -15.71
CA PRO A 129 -7.08 -9.80 -14.54
C PRO A 129 -6.05 -9.74 -13.40
N TRP A 130 -4.76 -9.57 -13.68
CA TRP A 130 -3.75 -9.51 -12.63
C TRP A 130 -3.95 -8.32 -11.67
N TYR A 131 -4.68 -7.29 -12.09
CA TYR A 131 -4.97 -6.12 -11.27
C TYR A 131 -6.28 -6.22 -10.47
N PHE A 132 -7.10 -7.24 -10.69
CA PHE A 132 -8.39 -7.36 -10.00
C PHE A 132 -8.79 -8.79 -9.60
N ASP A 133 -7.98 -9.80 -9.90
CA ASP A 133 -8.23 -11.18 -9.50
C ASP A 133 -7.71 -11.43 -8.06
N PRO A 134 -8.56 -11.91 -7.14
CA PRO A 134 -8.19 -12.11 -5.75
C PRO A 134 -7.12 -13.20 -5.56
N ASP A 135 -7.07 -14.21 -6.41
CA ASP A 135 -6.10 -15.30 -6.26
C ASP A 135 -4.69 -14.84 -6.68
N ILE A 136 -4.61 -13.93 -7.67
CA ILE A 136 -3.35 -13.22 -7.98
C ILE A 136 -2.91 -12.36 -6.79
N HIS A 137 -3.83 -11.63 -6.16
CA HIS A 137 -3.50 -10.82 -4.99
C HIS A 137 -2.95 -11.66 -3.83
N GLU A 138 -3.60 -12.79 -3.53
CA GLU A 138 -3.10 -13.70 -2.49
C GLU A 138 -1.72 -14.26 -2.83
N LEU A 139 -1.51 -14.68 -4.08
CA LEU A 139 -0.21 -15.15 -4.55
C LEU A 139 0.86 -14.05 -4.43
N GLU A 140 0.54 -12.79 -4.73
CA GLU A 140 1.44 -11.64 -4.55
C GLU A 140 1.84 -11.46 -3.08
N GLN A 141 0.90 -11.56 -2.12
CA GLN A 141 1.22 -11.49 -0.69
C GLN A 141 2.23 -12.57 -0.29
N GLN A 142 1.98 -13.81 -0.72
CA GLN A 142 2.78 -14.98 -0.33
C GLN A 142 4.14 -15.07 -1.02
N SER A 143 4.26 -14.54 -2.25
CA SER A 143 5.44 -14.76 -3.10
C SER A 143 6.25 -13.51 -3.40
N VAL A 144 5.62 -12.34 -3.41
CA VAL A 144 6.30 -11.06 -3.69
C VAL A 144 6.60 -10.39 -2.36
N PHE A 145 5.57 -10.02 -1.59
CA PHE A 145 5.77 -9.24 -0.36
C PHE A 145 6.41 -10.05 0.77
N ALA A 146 6.02 -11.32 0.96
CA ALA A 146 6.61 -12.17 1.99
C ALA A 146 8.03 -12.66 1.65
N LYS A 147 8.40 -12.77 0.37
CA LYS A 147 9.68 -13.40 -0.05
C LYS A 147 10.74 -12.41 -0.55
N THR A 148 10.40 -11.14 -0.76
CA THR A 148 11.37 -10.09 -1.13
C THR A 148 11.70 -9.21 0.06
N TRP A 149 12.80 -8.46 -0.02
CA TRP A 149 13.14 -7.47 1.01
C TRP A 149 12.23 -6.26 0.91
N GLN A 150 11.56 -5.92 2.02
CA GLN A 150 10.53 -4.89 2.08
C GLN A 150 10.95 -3.78 3.05
N VAL A 151 10.83 -2.52 2.63
CA VAL A 151 11.01 -1.39 3.54
C VAL A 151 9.84 -1.36 4.51
N VAL A 152 10.12 -1.41 5.81
CA VAL A 152 9.09 -1.39 6.86
C VAL A 152 9.19 -0.20 7.80
N GLY A 153 10.29 0.55 7.74
CA GLY A 153 10.50 1.70 8.61
C GLY A 153 11.84 2.40 8.37
N ARG A 154 12.18 3.29 9.30
CA ARG A 154 13.38 4.11 9.21
C ARG A 154 14.38 3.76 10.31
N ALA A 155 15.67 3.85 9.99
CA ALA A 155 16.75 3.55 10.91
C ALA A 155 16.78 4.49 12.13
N ASP A 156 16.25 5.72 12.02
CA ASP A 156 16.17 6.67 13.14
C ASP A 156 15.15 6.27 14.22
N GLN A 157 14.18 5.41 13.89
CA GLN A 157 13.21 4.86 14.84
C GLN A 157 13.82 3.79 15.76
N VAL A 158 15.00 3.26 15.41
CA VAL A 158 15.73 2.18 16.12
C VAL A 158 17.19 2.56 16.32
N ARG A 159 17.43 3.83 16.69
CA ARG A 159 18.79 4.37 16.81
C ARG A 159 19.48 3.91 18.08
N GLU A 160 18.80 3.96 19.22
CA GLU A 160 19.38 3.60 20.51
C GLU A 160 18.89 2.23 20.98
N ASN A 161 19.64 1.61 21.90
CA ASN A 161 19.25 0.33 22.48
C ASN A 161 17.86 0.40 23.15
N GLY A 162 17.05 -0.62 22.87
CA GLY A 162 15.67 -0.74 23.30
C GLY A 162 14.66 0.04 22.46
N ASP A 163 15.09 0.93 21.55
CA ASP A 163 14.17 1.59 20.62
C ASP A 163 13.54 0.53 19.70
N PHE A 164 12.23 0.65 19.48
CA PHE A 164 11.45 -0.26 18.64
C PHE A 164 10.39 0.48 17.83
N PHE A 165 9.92 -0.16 16.75
CA PHE A 165 8.67 0.17 16.07
C PHE A 165 7.95 -1.10 15.62
N THR A 166 6.64 -1.01 15.40
CA THR A 166 5.82 -2.07 14.82
C THR A 166 5.44 -1.74 13.38
N ALA A 167 5.29 -2.76 12.55
CA ALA A 167 4.84 -2.65 11.18
C ALA A 167 4.02 -3.88 10.79
N ASP A 168 3.19 -3.76 9.75
CA ASP A 168 2.52 -4.88 9.12
C ASP A 168 3.19 -5.17 7.78
N LEU A 169 3.49 -6.44 7.51
CA LEU A 169 4.12 -6.87 6.26
C LEU A 169 3.45 -8.14 5.75
N ALA A 170 2.88 -8.10 4.54
CA ALA A 170 2.19 -9.24 3.93
C ALA A 170 1.10 -9.86 4.82
N GLY A 171 0.42 -9.05 5.64
CA GLY A 171 -0.59 -9.49 6.61
C GLY A 171 -0.04 -9.92 7.97
N GLU A 172 1.29 -9.93 8.14
CA GLU A 172 1.95 -10.37 9.36
C GLU A 172 2.37 -9.17 10.24
N PRO A 173 1.99 -9.13 11.53
CA PRO A 173 2.42 -8.07 12.43
C PRO A 173 3.87 -8.33 12.85
N ILE A 174 4.72 -7.32 12.68
CA ILE A 174 6.17 -7.36 12.97
C ILE A 174 6.53 -6.32 14.02
N VAL A 175 7.51 -6.64 14.86
CA VAL A 175 8.21 -5.68 15.72
C VAL A 175 9.69 -5.67 15.35
N VAL A 176 10.23 -4.49 15.12
CA VAL A 176 11.66 -4.26 14.90
C VAL A 176 12.24 -3.55 16.12
N VAL A 177 13.38 -4.01 16.62
CA VAL A 177 13.99 -3.48 17.84
C VAL A 177 15.52 -3.46 17.76
N ARG A 178 16.13 -2.44 18.37
CA ARG A 178 17.57 -2.39 18.66
C ARG A 178 17.84 -3.12 19.97
N GLY A 179 18.57 -4.23 19.94
CA GLY A 179 18.93 -4.98 21.15
C GLY A 179 19.86 -4.20 22.09
N GLU A 180 20.02 -4.69 23.32
CA GLU A 180 20.99 -4.12 24.28
C GLU A 180 22.45 -4.23 23.81
N ASP A 181 22.72 -5.16 22.90
CA ASP A 181 24.01 -5.38 22.24
C ASP A 181 24.19 -4.54 20.97
N GLY A 182 23.25 -3.63 20.67
CA GLY A 182 23.27 -2.78 19.47
C GLY A 182 22.86 -3.48 18.17
N GLN A 183 22.59 -4.79 18.19
CA GLN A 183 22.16 -5.50 16.99
C GLN A 183 20.69 -5.19 16.66
N LEU A 184 20.39 -5.01 15.38
CA LEU A 184 19.01 -4.87 14.90
C LEU A 184 18.36 -6.25 14.85
N ARG A 185 17.13 -6.36 15.34
CA ARG A 185 16.34 -7.59 15.30
C ARG A 185 14.92 -7.28 14.88
N ALA A 186 14.27 -8.27 14.27
CA ALA A 186 12.86 -8.23 13.97
C ALA A 186 12.21 -9.57 14.32
N PHE A 187 10.96 -9.52 14.75
CA PHE A 187 10.19 -10.70 15.13
C PHE A 187 8.76 -10.57 14.62
N TYR A 188 8.10 -11.70 14.38
CA TYR A 188 6.64 -11.74 14.38
C TYR A 188 6.16 -11.23 15.75
N ASN A 189 5.36 -10.16 15.74
CA ASN A 189 4.76 -9.54 16.91
C ASN A 189 3.53 -10.35 17.36
N VAL A 190 3.74 -11.64 17.62
CA VAL A 190 2.70 -12.62 17.94
C VAL A 190 3.15 -13.40 19.17
N CYS A 191 2.37 -13.29 20.24
CA CYS A 191 2.65 -14.01 21.47
C CYS A 191 2.57 -15.52 21.23
N ARG A 192 3.59 -16.27 21.66
CA ARG A 192 3.65 -17.74 21.54
C ARG A 192 2.69 -18.49 22.46
N HIS A 193 1.97 -17.77 23.32
CA HIS A 193 0.85 -18.32 24.08
C HIS A 193 -0.41 -18.36 23.20
N HIS A 194 -1.21 -17.30 23.19
CA HIS A 194 -2.48 -17.23 22.46
C HIS A 194 -2.50 -16.09 21.41
N ALA A 195 -1.42 -15.97 20.64
CA ALA A 195 -1.30 -15.15 19.43
C ALA A 195 -1.57 -13.63 19.54
N ALA A 196 -1.84 -13.10 20.73
CA ALA A 196 -2.01 -11.66 20.91
C ALA A 196 -0.74 -10.88 20.51
N ALA A 197 -0.92 -9.69 19.94
CA ALA A 197 0.19 -8.78 19.70
C ALA A 197 0.95 -8.50 21.01
N VAL A 198 2.26 -8.66 21.01
CA VAL A 198 3.09 -8.50 22.21
C VAL A 198 3.37 -7.03 22.47
N VAL A 199 3.51 -6.26 21.41
CA VAL A 199 3.74 -4.81 21.40
C VAL A 199 2.58 -4.14 20.67
N THR A 200 1.91 -3.20 21.33
CA THR A 200 0.73 -2.51 20.77
C THR A 200 1.02 -1.08 20.35
N GLU A 201 2.11 -0.51 20.86
CA GLU A 201 2.57 0.82 20.52
C GLU A 201 3.24 0.82 19.15
N PRO A 202 2.97 1.81 18.28
CA PRO A 202 3.57 1.89 16.95
C PRO A 202 5.10 2.09 17.01
N GLN A 203 5.60 2.71 18.07
CA GLN A 203 7.02 2.90 18.34
C GLN A 203 7.23 3.27 19.81
N GLY A 204 8.44 3.02 20.31
CA GLY A 204 8.80 3.37 21.69
C GLY A 204 10.19 2.87 22.07
N ARG A 205 10.43 2.81 23.39
CA ARG A 205 11.63 2.20 23.96
C ARG A 205 11.22 1.18 25.01
N ALA A 206 11.77 -0.03 24.92
CA ALA A 206 11.48 -1.12 25.84
C ALA A 206 12.77 -1.81 26.31
N LYS A 207 12.77 -2.28 27.57
CA LYS A 207 13.79 -3.21 28.08
C LYS A 207 13.36 -4.68 27.93
N GLN A 208 12.07 -4.90 27.85
CA GLN A 208 11.42 -6.19 27.61
C GLN A 208 10.03 -5.91 27.02
N PHE A 209 9.49 -6.87 26.30
CA PHE A 209 8.12 -6.84 25.81
C PHE A 209 7.23 -7.66 26.74
N ARG A 210 6.03 -7.17 27.04
CA ARG A 210 5.07 -7.87 27.90
C ARG A 210 3.76 -7.97 27.16
N CYS A 211 3.36 -9.20 26.84
CA CYS A 211 2.09 -9.45 26.18
C CYS A 211 0.93 -8.95 27.05
N PRO A 212 0.05 -8.08 26.52
CA PRO A 212 -1.04 -7.47 27.30
C PRO A 212 -2.14 -8.48 27.67
N TYR A 213 -2.16 -9.66 27.04
CA TYR A 213 -3.22 -10.64 27.27
C TYR A 213 -3.05 -11.40 28.59
N HIS A 214 -1.97 -12.16 28.74
CA HIS A 214 -1.71 -13.01 29.92
C HIS A 214 -0.37 -12.69 30.60
N GLY A 215 0.27 -11.57 30.24
CA GLY A 215 1.46 -11.09 30.93
C GLY A 215 2.76 -11.86 30.66
N TRP A 216 2.80 -12.76 29.66
CA TRP A 216 4.06 -13.38 29.23
C TRP A 216 5.06 -12.29 28.82
N THR A 217 6.29 -12.39 29.33
CA THR A 217 7.35 -11.42 29.06
C THR A 217 8.41 -12.01 28.15
N TYR A 218 8.83 -11.25 27.15
CA TYR A 218 9.91 -11.58 26.23
C TYR A 218 11.00 -10.53 26.37
N GLY A 219 12.25 -10.95 26.25
CA GLY A 219 13.35 -10.00 26.12
C GLY A 219 13.27 -9.31 24.76
N ILE A 220 13.97 -8.19 24.60
CA ILE A 220 14.15 -7.56 23.29
C ILE A 220 15.10 -8.36 22.38
N ASP A 221 15.66 -9.46 22.89
CA ASP A 221 16.31 -10.54 22.14
C ASP A 221 15.33 -11.61 21.62
N GLY A 222 14.03 -11.48 21.93
CA GLY A 222 12.96 -12.40 21.55
C GLY A 222 12.79 -13.60 22.49
N ALA A 223 13.71 -13.84 23.42
CA ALA A 223 13.61 -15.00 24.31
C ALA A 223 12.48 -14.84 25.32
N LEU A 224 11.69 -15.91 25.56
CA LEU A 224 10.67 -15.93 26.61
C LEU A 224 11.34 -15.79 28.00
N LYS A 225 11.06 -14.69 28.71
CA LYS A 225 11.67 -14.33 30.00
C LYS A 225 10.79 -14.67 31.21
N GLY A 226 9.48 -14.69 31.06
CA GLY A 226 8.56 -14.97 32.17
C GLY A 226 7.18 -15.38 31.70
N MET A 227 6.54 -16.23 32.50
CA MET A 227 5.19 -16.75 32.32
C MET A 227 4.48 -16.60 33.66
N VAL A 228 3.29 -16.02 33.67
CA VAL A 228 2.50 -15.81 34.88
C VAL A 228 1.71 -17.08 35.18
N GLU A 229 1.74 -17.56 36.42
CA GLU A 229 0.94 -18.70 36.91
C GLU A 229 1.04 -19.95 36.01
N PHE A 230 2.28 -20.31 35.64
CA PHE A 230 2.55 -21.37 34.66
C PHE A 230 3.08 -22.67 35.29
N GLU A 231 2.98 -22.79 36.61
CA GLU A 231 3.40 -23.97 37.36
C GLU A 231 2.55 -25.21 37.02
N GLY A 232 3.17 -26.39 37.04
CA GLY A 232 2.47 -27.67 36.80
C GLY A 232 2.26 -28.04 35.33
N VAL A 233 2.60 -27.16 34.38
CA VAL A 233 2.55 -27.48 32.93
C VAL A 233 3.64 -28.49 32.58
N CYS A 234 3.24 -29.68 32.13
CA CYS A 234 4.16 -30.73 31.70
C CYS A 234 4.63 -30.52 30.24
N ASN A 235 5.82 -31.04 29.91
CA ASN A 235 6.36 -31.08 28.54
C ASN A 235 6.49 -29.71 27.84
N PHE A 236 6.67 -28.63 28.62
CA PHE A 236 6.85 -27.28 28.08
C PHE A 236 8.32 -26.88 28.05
N GLU A 237 8.87 -26.67 26.85
CA GLU A 237 10.23 -26.17 26.65
C GLU A 237 10.22 -24.66 26.42
N ARG A 238 10.50 -23.89 27.48
CA ARG A 238 10.54 -22.42 27.43
C ARG A 238 11.45 -21.87 26.31
N ALA A 239 12.59 -22.51 26.06
CA ALA A 239 13.53 -22.08 25.02
C ALA A 239 12.95 -22.15 23.59
N LYS A 240 11.96 -23.02 23.34
CA LYS A 240 11.28 -23.17 22.03
C LYS A 240 10.10 -22.20 21.84
N ASN A 241 9.79 -21.39 22.86
CA ASN A 241 8.61 -20.52 22.91
C ASN A 241 8.98 -19.02 22.96
N GLY A 242 10.16 -18.65 22.47
CA GLY A 242 10.50 -17.25 22.17
C GLY A 242 9.77 -16.72 20.94
N LEU A 243 9.80 -15.39 20.76
CA LEU A 243 9.29 -14.74 19.54
C LEU A 243 10.02 -15.30 18.32
N VAL A 244 9.28 -15.51 17.24
CA VAL A 244 9.83 -16.07 16.00
C VAL A 244 10.57 -14.95 15.24
N PRO A 245 11.88 -15.07 14.99
CA PRO A 245 12.64 -14.03 14.31
C PRO A 245 12.31 -13.99 12.82
N VAL A 246 12.44 -12.80 12.22
CA VAL A 246 12.42 -12.58 10.78
C VAL A 246 13.70 -11.87 10.35
N MET A 247 14.06 -11.97 9.07
CA MET A 247 15.28 -11.33 8.58
C MET A 247 15.11 -9.81 8.61
N VAL A 248 16.13 -9.09 9.05
CA VAL A 248 16.15 -7.63 9.08
C VAL A 248 17.54 -7.11 8.73
N ASP A 249 17.60 -6.01 8.00
CA ASP A 249 18.85 -5.30 7.70
C ASP A 249 18.54 -3.82 7.39
N THR A 250 19.58 -3.02 7.19
CA THR A 250 19.45 -1.59 6.88
C THR A 250 20.25 -1.22 5.66
N TRP A 251 19.69 -0.31 4.86
CA TRP A 251 20.43 0.38 3.80
C TRP A 251 20.07 1.86 3.82
N GLU A 252 21.08 2.72 3.83
CA GLU A 252 20.95 4.17 4.08
C GLU A 252 20.12 4.45 5.35
N THR A 253 18.95 5.06 5.22
CA THR A 253 18.05 5.39 6.33
C THR A 253 16.89 4.39 6.46
N PHE A 254 16.85 3.34 5.65
CA PHE A 254 15.71 2.43 5.52
C PHE A 254 15.96 1.11 6.23
N VAL A 255 14.96 0.64 6.96
CA VAL A 255 14.95 -0.68 7.58
C VAL A 255 14.18 -1.62 6.67
N TYR A 256 14.82 -2.72 6.28
CA TYR A 256 14.23 -3.76 5.46
C TYR A 256 13.96 -5.02 6.27
N VAL A 257 12.85 -5.70 5.97
CA VAL A 257 12.48 -7.01 6.54
C VAL A 257 12.18 -7.99 5.41
N ASN A 258 12.44 -9.27 5.64
CA ASN A 258 12.04 -10.38 4.76
C ASN A 258 11.53 -11.56 5.59
N LEU A 259 10.38 -12.14 5.19
CA LEU A 259 9.70 -13.20 5.93
C LEU A 259 10.10 -14.63 5.52
N ASP A 260 10.76 -14.84 4.37
CA ASP A 260 11.11 -16.17 3.84
C ASP A 260 12.12 -16.93 4.71
N GLY A 261 12.93 -16.21 5.49
CA GLY A 261 14.02 -16.79 6.30
C GLY A 261 15.18 -17.39 5.49
N ARG A 262 15.04 -17.50 4.15
CA ARG A 262 16.00 -18.07 3.20
C ARG A 262 16.45 -17.07 2.13
N ALA A 263 16.06 -15.81 2.26
CA ALA A 263 16.41 -14.77 1.30
C ALA A 263 17.93 -14.53 1.26
N ALA A 264 18.42 -14.09 0.10
CA ALA A 264 19.78 -13.56 -0.01
C ALA A 264 19.96 -12.35 0.93
N ARG A 265 21.19 -11.98 1.26
CA ARG A 265 21.45 -10.79 2.10
C ARG A 265 20.89 -9.55 1.40
N LEU A 266 20.48 -8.54 2.17
CA LEU A 266 19.91 -7.30 1.61
C LEU A 266 20.85 -6.66 0.58
N ARG A 267 22.17 -6.67 0.86
CA ARG A 267 23.18 -6.15 -0.05
C ARG A 267 23.18 -6.84 -1.42
N ASP A 268 22.97 -8.16 -1.45
CA ASP A 268 22.93 -8.94 -2.68
C ASP A 268 21.62 -8.67 -3.44
N PHE A 269 20.50 -8.51 -2.71
CA PHE A 269 19.21 -8.12 -3.29
C PHE A 269 19.22 -6.73 -3.94
N LEU A 270 19.91 -5.76 -3.31
CA LEU A 270 20.03 -4.40 -3.82
C LEU A 270 20.97 -4.30 -5.03
N GLY A 271 21.87 -5.26 -5.24
CA GLY A 271 22.79 -5.28 -6.38
C GLY A 271 23.61 -3.99 -6.49
N ALA A 272 23.48 -3.29 -7.63
CA ALA A 272 24.20 -2.05 -7.95
C ALA A 272 23.62 -0.78 -7.30
N ILE A 273 22.45 -0.86 -6.66
CA ILE A 273 21.72 0.29 -6.12
C ILE A 273 22.58 1.11 -5.13
N PRO A 274 23.29 0.51 -4.16
CA PRO A 274 24.05 1.30 -3.20
C PRO A 274 25.14 2.15 -3.86
N GLU A 275 25.79 1.65 -4.92
CA GLU A 275 26.80 2.40 -5.68
C GLU A 275 26.20 3.58 -6.43
N ILE A 276 25.02 3.39 -7.01
CA ILE A 276 24.27 4.43 -7.73
C ILE A 276 23.85 5.56 -6.78
N VAL A 277 23.44 5.21 -5.57
CA VAL A 277 22.91 6.15 -4.58
C VAL A 277 24.02 6.81 -3.74
N ALA A 278 25.17 6.16 -3.54
CA ALA A 278 26.26 6.65 -2.72
C ALA A 278 26.67 8.12 -2.98
N PRO A 279 26.75 8.62 -4.24
CA PRO A 279 27.09 10.03 -4.52
C PRO A 279 26.10 11.03 -3.92
N LEU A 280 24.83 10.64 -3.74
CA LEU A 280 23.79 11.47 -3.14
C LEU A 280 24.01 11.69 -1.65
N GLN A 281 24.74 10.79 -0.97
CA GLN A 281 25.07 10.87 0.47
C GLN A 281 23.82 11.09 1.33
N LEU A 282 22.77 10.29 1.09
CA LEU A 282 21.42 10.52 1.64
C LEU A 282 21.44 10.69 3.17
N THR A 283 22.03 9.73 3.87
CA THR A 283 22.17 9.73 5.34
C THR A 283 22.93 10.94 5.91
N LYS A 284 23.91 11.48 5.17
CA LYS A 284 24.72 12.63 5.62
C LYS A 284 24.05 13.96 5.31
N LYS A 285 23.41 14.07 4.15
CA LYS A 285 22.90 15.33 3.62
C LYS A 285 21.44 15.59 3.96
N LEU A 286 20.64 14.57 4.19
CA LEU A 286 19.19 14.69 4.29
C LEU A 286 18.70 14.20 5.64
N LYS A 287 17.63 14.84 6.13
CA LYS A 287 17.01 14.52 7.42
C LYS A 287 15.51 14.37 7.22
N TYR A 288 14.94 13.34 7.84
CA TYR A 288 13.50 13.15 7.86
C TYR A 288 12.81 14.40 8.41
N PHE A 289 11.67 14.75 7.81
CA PHE A 289 10.91 15.95 8.17
C PHE A 289 9.43 15.64 8.41
N ASP A 290 8.77 14.89 7.52
CA ASP A 290 7.34 14.66 7.61
C ASP A 290 6.91 13.41 6.82
N ARG A 291 5.73 12.86 7.16
CA ARG A 291 5.10 11.73 6.47
C ARG A 291 3.71 12.09 6.00
N ARG A 292 3.36 11.68 4.78
CA ARG A 292 2.00 11.71 4.22
C ARG A 292 1.61 10.31 3.77
N ILE A 293 0.34 9.96 3.88
CA ILE A 293 -0.19 8.67 3.43
C ILE A 293 -1.40 8.97 2.57
N TYR A 294 -1.35 8.52 1.32
CA TYR A 294 -2.44 8.62 0.36
C TYR A 294 -3.04 7.23 0.17
N THR A 295 -4.37 7.13 0.18
CA THR A 295 -5.07 5.86 -0.06
C THR A 295 -5.75 5.95 -1.41
N LEU A 296 -5.37 5.08 -2.34
CA LEU A 296 -5.86 5.09 -3.72
C LEU A 296 -6.83 3.92 -3.93
N HIS A 297 -7.80 4.10 -4.83
CA HIS A 297 -8.75 3.08 -5.25
C HIS A 297 -8.24 2.35 -6.51
N CYS A 298 -6.99 1.90 -6.44
CA CYS A 298 -6.36 1.09 -7.45
C CYS A 298 -5.51 -0.03 -6.84
N ASN A 299 -5.25 -1.06 -7.62
CA ASN A 299 -4.26 -2.08 -7.29
C ASN A 299 -2.87 -1.42 -7.14
N TRP A 300 -2.04 -1.95 -6.25
CA TRP A 300 -0.69 -1.40 -5.99
C TRP A 300 0.15 -1.30 -7.27
N LYS A 301 0.02 -2.26 -8.18
CA LYS A 301 0.75 -2.32 -9.46
C LYS A 301 0.43 -1.12 -10.36
N VAL A 302 -0.80 -0.61 -10.35
CA VAL A 302 -1.20 0.56 -11.15
C VAL A 302 -0.35 1.77 -10.78
N TYR A 303 -0.08 1.99 -9.49
CA TYR A 303 0.77 3.10 -9.07
C TYR A 303 2.24 2.87 -9.42
N VAL A 304 2.72 1.62 -9.36
CA VAL A 304 4.07 1.25 -9.81
C VAL A 304 4.23 1.50 -11.32
N ASP A 305 3.26 1.08 -12.13
CA ASP A 305 3.20 1.31 -13.57
C ASP A 305 3.20 2.82 -13.87
N ASN A 306 2.34 3.60 -13.19
CA ASN A 306 2.29 5.06 -13.30
C ASN A 306 3.67 5.71 -13.03
N TYR A 307 4.41 5.21 -12.04
CA TYR A 307 5.74 5.70 -11.73
C TYR A 307 6.80 5.31 -12.77
N LEU A 308 6.67 4.14 -13.40
CA LEU A 308 7.69 3.52 -14.26
C LEU A 308 7.55 3.84 -15.75
N ASP A 309 6.64 4.74 -16.12
CA ASP A 309 6.29 5.05 -17.49
C ASP A 309 7.28 5.99 -18.22
N GLY A 310 8.46 6.28 -17.65
CA GLY A 310 9.44 7.16 -18.30
C GLY A 310 9.04 8.63 -18.34
N GLY A 311 8.10 9.03 -17.46
CA GLY A 311 7.46 10.33 -17.43
C GLY A 311 6.47 10.54 -18.58
N TYR A 312 5.96 9.48 -19.21
CA TYR A 312 5.15 9.58 -20.42
C TYR A 312 3.82 10.32 -20.18
N HIS A 313 3.18 10.10 -19.03
CA HIS A 313 1.96 10.80 -18.63
C HIS A 313 2.22 12.27 -18.23
N VAL A 314 3.44 12.63 -17.81
CA VAL A 314 3.75 13.93 -17.18
C VAL A 314 3.28 15.14 -18.00
N PRO A 315 3.51 15.24 -19.33
CA PRO A 315 3.04 16.39 -20.11
C PRO A 315 1.52 16.54 -20.18
N HIS A 316 0.78 15.45 -19.95
CA HIS A 316 -0.67 15.38 -20.09
C HIS A 316 -1.37 15.52 -18.74
N ALA A 317 -0.80 14.90 -17.70
CA ALA A 317 -1.34 14.85 -16.35
C ALA A 317 -0.88 16.03 -15.48
N HIS A 318 0.42 16.35 -15.52
CA HIS A 318 1.05 17.23 -14.53
C HIS A 318 1.55 18.51 -15.17
N LYS A 319 0.64 19.44 -15.49
CA LYS A 319 1.01 20.73 -16.11
C LYS A 319 2.10 21.47 -15.31
N GLY A 320 2.06 21.38 -13.98
CA GLY A 320 3.07 21.96 -13.09
C GLY A 320 4.44 21.29 -13.22
N LEU A 321 4.50 19.96 -13.13
CA LEU A 321 5.76 19.20 -13.20
C LEU A 321 6.36 19.21 -14.62
N SER A 322 5.52 19.11 -15.65
CA SER A 322 5.93 19.20 -17.05
C SER A 322 6.63 20.52 -17.38
N SER A 323 6.36 21.59 -16.64
CA SER A 323 6.99 22.89 -16.87
C SER A 323 8.47 22.95 -16.43
N VAL A 324 8.93 21.98 -15.65
CA VAL A 324 10.30 21.95 -15.10
C VAL A 324 11.14 20.78 -15.58
N ILE A 325 10.53 19.65 -15.99
CA ILE A 325 11.25 18.47 -16.48
C ILE A 325 11.67 18.69 -17.95
N GLU A 326 12.96 18.52 -18.25
CA GLU A 326 13.44 18.47 -19.64
C GLU A 326 13.10 17.12 -20.29
N TYR A 327 11.89 17.02 -20.82
CA TYR A 327 11.31 15.76 -21.34
C TYR A 327 12.12 15.09 -22.47
N THR A 328 12.88 15.87 -23.25
CA THR A 328 13.73 15.36 -24.33
C THR A 328 15.05 14.75 -23.83
N LYS A 329 15.50 15.14 -22.62
CA LYS A 329 16.74 14.66 -21.98
C LYS A 329 16.48 13.65 -20.86
N TYR A 330 15.25 13.11 -20.80
CA TYR A 330 14.87 12.08 -19.86
C TYR A 330 15.57 10.76 -20.22
N THR A 331 16.18 10.10 -19.23
CA THR A 331 16.88 8.82 -19.40
C THR A 331 16.26 7.76 -18.50
N ILE A 332 16.34 6.51 -18.94
CA ILE A 332 15.83 5.32 -18.24
C ILE A 332 16.91 4.26 -18.28
N GLU A 333 17.29 3.75 -17.12
CA GLU A 333 18.33 2.74 -16.97
C GLU A 333 17.82 1.63 -16.06
N ASN A 334 17.75 0.41 -16.61
CA ASN A 334 17.33 -0.78 -15.88
C ASN A 334 18.54 -1.50 -15.28
N PHE A 335 18.36 -1.94 -14.05
CA PHE A 335 19.25 -2.85 -13.32
C PHE A 335 18.50 -4.16 -13.04
N GLU A 336 19.13 -5.09 -12.32
CA GLU A 336 18.52 -6.40 -12.05
C GLU A 336 17.15 -6.31 -11.38
N ARG A 337 17.00 -5.41 -10.40
CA ARG A 337 15.78 -5.23 -9.58
C ARG A 337 15.43 -3.76 -9.34
N ALA A 338 15.89 -2.89 -10.22
CA ALA A 338 15.65 -1.46 -10.10
C ALA A 338 15.62 -0.77 -11.46
N CYS A 339 14.99 0.40 -11.50
CA CYS A 339 14.96 1.27 -12.66
C CYS A 339 15.27 2.70 -12.21
N LEU A 340 16.34 3.28 -12.76
CA LEU A 340 16.69 4.68 -12.56
C LEU A 340 16.18 5.50 -13.75
N GLN A 341 15.24 6.38 -13.45
CA GLN A 341 14.77 7.40 -14.36
C GLN A 341 15.39 8.74 -13.97
N SER A 342 15.82 9.56 -14.91
CA SER A 342 16.37 10.88 -14.55
C SER A 342 16.26 11.92 -15.65
N SER A 343 16.15 13.19 -15.24
CA SER A 343 16.04 14.32 -16.15
C SER A 343 16.62 15.59 -15.54
N PRO A 344 17.33 16.44 -16.31
CA PRO A 344 17.65 17.79 -15.88
C PRO A 344 16.39 18.60 -15.60
N LEU A 345 16.43 19.46 -14.60
CA LEU A 345 15.37 20.43 -14.34
C LEU A 345 15.74 21.77 -15.00
N SER A 346 14.81 22.33 -15.78
CA SER A 346 15.00 23.65 -16.37
C SER A 346 14.96 24.73 -15.29
N SER A 347 15.93 25.65 -15.36
CA SER A 347 16.00 26.85 -14.52
C SER A 347 15.34 28.08 -15.17
N ASP A 348 14.67 27.91 -16.31
CA ASP A 348 14.10 29.04 -17.05
C ASP A 348 13.03 29.77 -16.23
N ALA A 349 13.19 31.10 -16.11
CA ALA A 349 12.31 31.99 -15.36
C ALA A 349 10.86 32.06 -15.89
N LYS A 350 10.56 31.37 -17.02
CA LYS A 350 9.20 31.17 -17.53
C LYS A 350 8.47 29.98 -16.90
N SER A 351 9.15 29.16 -16.10
CA SER A 351 8.52 28.09 -15.29
C SER A 351 7.69 28.71 -14.16
N GLN A 352 6.42 29.01 -14.45
CA GLN A 352 5.46 29.62 -13.51
C GLN A 352 4.96 28.65 -12.42
N SER A 353 5.76 27.67 -11.98
CA SER A 353 5.31 26.67 -11.01
C SER A 353 6.13 26.73 -9.73
N GLY A 354 5.46 26.61 -8.57
CA GLY A 354 6.14 26.45 -7.27
C GLY A 354 7.10 25.25 -7.20
N VAL A 355 7.06 24.38 -8.21
CA VAL A 355 7.98 23.25 -8.42
C VAL A 355 9.41 23.75 -8.67
N ALA A 356 9.63 24.71 -9.58
CA ALA A 356 10.97 25.23 -9.88
C ALA A 356 11.64 25.91 -8.67
N ALA A 357 10.83 26.50 -7.77
CA ALA A 357 11.29 27.13 -6.54
C ALA A 357 11.71 26.12 -5.45
N THR A 358 11.30 24.85 -5.58
CA THR A 358 11.46 23.81 -4.56
C THR A 358 12.30 22.62 -5.03
N ARG A 359 12.42 22.41 -6.34
CA ARG A 359 13.21 21.33 -6.97
C ARG A 359 14.20 21.95 -7.96
N GLN A 360 15.48 21.65 -7.77
CA GLN A 360 16.58 22.20 -8.56
C GLN A 360 17.57 21.08 -8.94
N GLY A 361 18.41 21.37 -9.95
CA GLY A 361 19.45 20.47 -10.41
C GLY A 361 18.92 19.37 -11.33
N ARG A 362 19.18 18.11 -10.97
CA ARG A 362 18.72 16.93 -11.72
C ARG A 362 17.74 16.15 -10.84
N ALA A 363 16.64 15.74 -11.43
CA ALA A 363 15.70 14.81 -10.81
C ALA A 363 16.18 13.38 -11.04
N PHE A 364 16.25 12.60 -9.97
CA PHE A 364 16.49 11.16 -9.99
C PHE A 364 15.27 10.47 -9.38
N TYR A 365 14.72 9.51 -10.12
CA TYR A 365 13.55 8.72 -9.77
C TYR A 365 13.99 7.26 -9.82
N LEU A 366 14.31 6.70 -8.65
CA LEU A 366 14.79 5.34 -8.52
C LEU A 366 13.67 4.46 -7.98
N TRP A 367 13.19 3.52 -8.79
CA TRP A 367 12.34 2.44 -8.32
C TRP A 367 13.19 1.23 -7.96
N ILE A 368 12.85 0.59 -6.84
CA ILE A 368 13.44 -0.63 -6.31
C ILE A 368 12.32 -1.65 -6.15
N TYR A 369 12.49 -2.80 -6.78
CA TYR A 369 11.49 -3.86 -6.77
C TYR A 369 11.17 -4.31 -5.34
N PRO A 370 9.90 -4.59 -5.02
CA PRO A 370 8.73 -4.48 -5.90
C PRO A 370 8.07 -3.10 -5.91
N ASN A 371 8.14 -2.35 -4.82
CA ASN A 371 7.16 -1.31 -4.49
C ASN A 371 7.75 -0.07 -3.80
N PHE A 372 9.06 0.15 -3.89
CA PHE A 372 9.72 1.25 -3.19
C PHE A 372 10.40 2.21 -4.16
N MET A 373 10.15 3.50 -4.01
CA MET A 373 10.71 4.55 -4.86
C MET A 373 11.47 5.58 -4.02
N ILE A 374 12.54 6.12 -4.60
CA ILE A 374 13.31 7.26 -4.08
C ILE A 374 13.34 8.35 -5.16
N ASN A 375 12.78 9.51 -4.83
CA ASN A 375 12.80 10.71 -5.66
C ASN A 375 13.80 11.70 -5.04
N ALA A 376 14.96 11.87 -5.69
CA ALA A 376 16.03 12.72 -5.19
C ALA A 376 16.27 13.93 -6.10
N TYR A 377 16.48 15.07 -5.45
CA TYR A 377 16.74 16.38 -6.05
C TYR A 377 17.81 17.08 -5.22
N GLU A 378 18.26 18.27 -5.66
CA GLU A 378 19.22 19.03 -4.87
C GLU A 378 18.65 19.47 -3.51
N GLY A 379 19.11 18.82 -2.44
CA GLY A 379 18.77 19.15 -1.05
C GLY A 379 17.38 18.71 -0.59
N VAL A 380 16.63 17.99 -1.42
CA VAL A 380 15.29 17.46 -1.13
C VAL A 380 15.17 16.03 -1.65
N MET A 381 14.56 15.16 -0.86
CA MET A 381 14.19 13.81 -1.27
C MET A 381 12.81 13.47 -0.72
N ASP A 382 12.07 12.70 -1.48
CA ASP A 382 10.89 12.00 -1.01
C ASP A 382 10.95 10.54 -1.44
N THR A 383 10.26 9.67 -0.70
CA THR A 383 10.12 8.25 -1.04
C THR A 383 8.68 7.90 -1.28
N ASN A 384 8.39 6.90 -2.10
CA ASN A 384 7.04 6.37 -2.28
C ASN A 384 7.08 4.87 -1.94
N LEU A 385 6.45 4.46 -0.85
CA LEU A 385 6.29 3.04 -0.50
C LEU A 385 4.84 2.64 -0.76
N VAL A 386 4.62 1.78 -1.75
CA VAL A 386 3.28 1.34 -2.17
C VAL A 386 2.89 0.07 -1.42
N LEU A 387 1.93 0.17 -0.51
CA LEU A 387 1.44 -0.93 0.31
C LEU A 387 0.11 -1.44 -0.23
N PRO A 388 -0.01 -2.73 -0.61
CA PRO A 388 -1.30 -3.30 -0.98
C PRO A 388 -2.23 -3.34 0.24
N LEU A 389 -3.44 -2.78 0.10
CA LEU A 389 -4.51 -2.86 1.12
C LEU A 389 -5.65 -3.79 0.69
N GLY A 390 -5.59 -4.28 -0.54
CA GLY A 390 -6.54 -5.21 -1.13
C GLY A 390 -6.26 -5.37 -2.62
N VAL A 391 -7.20 -6.02 -3.30
CA VAL A 391 -7.13 -6.30 -4.74
C VAL A 391 -7.12 -5.01 -5.57
N ASP A 392 -7.94 -4.03 -5.23
CA ASP A 392 -8.14 -2.78 -5.96
C ASP A 392 -7.90 -1.56 -5.07
N LYS A 393 -7.06 -1.72 -4.04
CA LYS A 393 -6.77 -0.66 -3.06
C LYS A 393 -5.32 -0.72 -2.59
N CYS A 394 -4.68 0.43 -2.52
CA CYS A 394 -3.35 0.56 -1.96
C CYS A 394 -3.21 1.83 -1.12
N ALA A 395 -2.17 1.87 -0.28
CA ALA A 395 -1.69 3.09 0.34
C ALA A 395 -0.31 3.43 -0.21
N VAL A 396 -0.04 4.70 -0.48
CA VAL A 396 1.29 5.18 -0.82
C VAL A 396 1.81 6.04 0.32
N VAL A 397 2.85 5.54 0.99
CA VAL A 397 3.49 6.23 2.10
C VAL A 397 4.62 7.10 1.56
N PHE A 398 4.47 8.41 1.76
CA PHE A 398 5.47 9.41 1.44
C PHE A 398 6.22 9.85 2.68
N ASP A 399 7.53 9.64 2.70
CA ASP A 399 8.43 10.28 3.66
C ASP A 399 9.22 11.39 2.98
N TYR A 400 9.22 12.57 3.59
CA TYR A 400 9.91 13.76 3.07
C TYR A 400 11.18 14.04 3.87
N TYR A 401 12.25 14.32 3.13
CA TYR A 401 13.57 14.58 3.67
C TYR A 401 14.16 15.87 3.09
N PHE A 402 14.80 16.67 3.93
CA PHE A 402 15.39 17.94 3.54
C PHE A 402 16.79 18.09 4.12
N ALA A 403 17.66 18.81 3.41
CA ALA A 403 18.98 19.14 3.92
C ALA A 403 18.95 20.07 5.14
N ASN A 404 17.91 20.91 5.26
CA ASN A 404 17.71 21.81 6.37
C ASN A 404 16.30 21.66 6.96
N VAL A 405 16.21 21.10 8.16
CA VAL A 405 14.97 20.92 8.93
C VAL A 405 14.85 21.91 10.11
N SER A 406 15.62 22.99 10.10
CA SER A 406 15.54 24.02 11.14
C SER A 406 14.20 24.75 11.16
N LYS A 407 13.85 25.36 12.29
CA LYS A 407 12.64 26.20 12.42
C LYS A 407 12.54 27.30 11.35
N LYS A 408 13.67 27.83 10.88
CA LYS A 408 13.72 28.85 9.81
C LYS A 408 13.33 28.27 8.45
N ALA A 409 13.64 27.01 8.18
CA ALA A 409 13.32 26.32 6.93
C ALA A 409 11.90 25.73 6.90
N LEU A 410 11.23 25.63 8.05
CA LEU A 410 9.92 24.98 8.20
C LEU A 410 8.89 25.40 7.13
N LYS A 411 8.69 26.70 6.95
CA LYS A 411 7.72 27.23 5.96
C LYS A 411 8.08 26.85 4.52
N LYS A 412 9.38 26.84 4.19
CA LYS A 412 9.87 26.44 2.85
C LYS A 412 9.62 24.95 2.62
N ASN A 413 9.96 24.10 3.58
CA ASN A 413 9.79 22.66 3.48
C ASN A 413 8.31 22.28 3.37
N GLN A 414 7.44 22.92 4.16
CA GLN A 414 5.98 22.75 4.05
C GLN A 414 5.44 23.19 2.69
N ALA A 415 5.97 24.26 2.10
CA ALA A 415 5.59 24.68 0.76
C ALA A 415 6.04 23.66 -0.30
N SER A 416 7.23 23.06 -0.14
CA SER A 416 7.71 21.97 -1.00
C SER A 416 6.81 20.73 -0.93
N ILE A 417 6.36 20.35 0.26
CA ILE A 417 5.42 19.23 0.44
C ILE A 417 4.09 19.54 -0.24
N LYS A 418 3.55 20.76 -0.09
CA LYS A 418 2.30 21.16 -0.77
C LYS A 418 2.37 21.11 -2.29
N VAL A 419 3.55 21.27 -2.87
CA VAL A 419 3.75 21.09 -4.31
C VAL A 419 3.70 19.60 -4.67
N SER A 420 4.32 18.74 -3.87
CA SER A 420 4.25 17.29 -4.03
C SER A 420 2.82 16.78 -3.85
N GLU A 421 2.08 17.25 -2.85
CA GLU A 421 0.67 16.88 -2.60
C GLU A 421 -0.21 17.08 -3.84
N ARG A 422 -0.07 18.21 -4.55
CA ARG A 422 -0.83 18.45 -5.78
C ARG A 422 -0.55 17.46 -6.90
N VAL A 423 0.72 17.05 -7.05
CA VAL A 423 1.10 16.02 -8.03
C VAL A 423 0.48 14.68 -7.62
N GLN A 424 0.44 14.38 -6.32
CA GLN A 424 -0.18 13.15 -5.81
C GLN A 424 -1.70 13.13 -6.01
N ASP A 425 -2.39 14.26 -5.82
CA ASP A 425 -3.82 14.37 -6.13
C ASP A 425 -4.10 14.10 -7.63
N GLU A 426 -3.19 14.55 -8.52
CA GLU A 426 -3.27 14.31 -9.97
C GLU A 426 -3.00 12.83 -10.30
N ASP A 427 -1.99 12.21 -9.69
CA ASP A 427 -1.66 10.79 -9.83
C ASP A 427 -2.81 9.87 -9.34
N GLU A 428 -3.39 10.18 -8.19
CA GLU A 428 -4.52 9.44 -7.61
C GLU A 428 -5.70 9.38 -8.58
N ALA A 429 -6.09 10.54 -9.15
CA ALA A 429 -7.20 10.62 -10.08
C ALA A 429 -6.99 9.76 -11.34
N ILE A 430 -5.75 9.69 -11.84
CA ILE A 430 -5.38 8.88 -13.00
C ILE A 430 -5.37 7.40 -12.64
N CYS A 431 -4.73 7.02 -11.53
CA CYS A 431 -4.66 5.63 -11.08
C CYS A 431 -6.04 5.03 -10.85
N ASP A 432 -6.96 5.78 -10.21
CA ASP A 432 -8.35 5.38 -10.02
C ASP A 432 -9.09 5.20 -11.35
N ALA A 433 -8.83 6.07 -12.33
CA ALA A 433 -9.40 5.95 -13.66
C ALA A 433 -8.87 4.73 -14.41
N VAL A 434 -7.56 4.45 -14.30
CA VAL A 434 -6.92 3.25 -14.87
C VAL A 434 -7.51 1.99 -14.25
N GLN A 435 -7.67 1.90 -12.92
CA GLN A 435 -8.28 0.75 -12.27
C GLN A 435 -9.69 0.47 -12.79
N ARG A 436 -10.52 1.51 -12.94
CA ARG A 436 -11.86 1.35 -13.55
C ARG A 436 -11.77 0.84 -14.98
N GLY A 437 -10.81 1.35 -15.76
CA GLY A 437 -10.57 0.94 -17.14
C GLY A 437 -10.12 -0.53 -17.26
N LEU A 438 -9.29 -1.00 -16.33
CA LEU A 438 -8.80 -2.38 -16.28
C LEU A 438 -9.95 -3.40 -16.12
N GLY A 439 -11.03 -3.03 -15.42
CA GLY A 439 -12.24 -3.85 -15.30
C GLY A 439 -13.16 -3.82 -16.53
N SER A 440 -12.86 -3.03 -17.56
CA SER A 440 -13.68 -2.94 -18.76
C SER A 440 -13.55 -4.19 -19.63
N ARG A 441 -14.69 -4.67 -20.14
CA ARG A 441 -14.72 -5.78 -21.12
C ARG A 441 -13.99 -5.46 -22.43
N ALA A 442 -13.65 -4.20 -22.67
CA ALA A 442 -12.94 -3.74 -23.86
C ALA A 442 -11.42 -3.76 -23.72
N TYR A 443 -10.86 -4.06 -22.54
CA TYR A 443 -9.43 -4.00 -22.28
C TYR A 443 -8.89 -5.33 -21.74
N VAL A 444 -7.75 -5.75 -22.27
CA VAL A 444 -7.02 -6.95 -21.82
C VAL A 444 -5.58 -6.59 -21.48
N ALA A 445 -4.84 -5.97 -22.39
CA ALA A 445 -3.47 -5.50 -22.16
C ALA A 445 -3.12 -4.35 -23.12
N GLY A 446 -2.14 -3.53 -22.77
CA GLY A 446 -1.63 -2.42 -23.57
C GLY A 446 -0.25 -2.69 -24.16
N ARG A 447 0.11 -2.00 -25.24
CA ARG A 447 1.45 -2.05 -25.83
C ARG A 447 2.38 -1.06 -25.14
N LEU A 448 3.60 -1.49 -24.85
CA LEU A 448 4.61 -0.64 -24.21
C LEU A 448 5.37 0.21 -25.24
N SER A 449 5.67 1.44 -24.85
CA SER A 449 6.48 2.42 -25.53
C SER A 449 7.96 2.10 -25.34
N VAL A 450 8.63 1.70 -26.42
CA VAL A 450 10.07 1.38 -26.41
C VAL A 450 10.93 2.50 -25.83
N ARG A 451 10.53 3.75 -26.03
CA ARG A 451 11.27 4.92 -25.55
C ARG A 451 11.07 5.20 -24.06
N ARG A 452 9.94 4.77 -23.48
CA ARG A 452 9.44 5.31 -22.21
C ARG A 452 9.18 4.24 -21.15
N GLU A 453 8.74 3.06 -21.53
CA GLU A 453 8.18 2.09 -20.59
C GLU A 453 9.11 0.88 -20.39
N ALA A 454 10.42 1.09 -20.51
CA ALA A 454 11.42 0.06 -20.25
C ALA A 454 11.43 -0.36 -18.77
N GLY A 455 11.16 0.57 -17.84
CA GLY A 455 11.05 0.29 -16.41
C GLY A 455 9.82 -0.57 -16.10
N GLU A 456 8.67 -0.23 -16.67
CA GLU A 456 7.43 -0.98 -16.53
C GLU A 456 7.58 -2.43 -17.04
N HIS A 457 8.21 -2.62 -18.20
CA HIS A 457 8.52 -3.94 -18.72
C HIS A 457 9.41 -4.78 -17.79
N LEU A 458 10.43 -4.17 -17.18
CA LEU A 458 11.27 -4.84 -16.18
C LEU A 458 10.42 -5.29 -14.97
N PHE A 459 9.57 -4.39 -14.46
CA PHE A 459 8.69 -4.69 -13.34
C PHE A 459 7.76 -5.89 -13.63
N HIS A 460 7.07 -5.88 -14.77
CA HIS A 460 6.16 -6.96 -15.18
C HIS A 460 6.88 -8.31 -15.29
N ARG A 461 8.11 -8.32 -15.83
CA ARG A 461 8.94 -9.53 -15.91
C ARG A 461 9.36 -10.07 -14.53
N LEU A 462 9.77 -9.19 -13.62
CA LEU A 462 10.15 -9.58 -12.26
C LEU A 462 8.93 -10.13 -11.49
N LEU A 463 7.79 -9.45 -11.60
CA LEU A 463 6.54 -9.90 -11.00
C LEU A 463 6.13 -11.28 -11.52
N HIS A 464 6.09 -11.47 -12.84
CA HIS A 464 5.79 -12.77 -13.43
C HIS A 464 6.74 -13.87 -12.92
N ALA A 465 8.04 -13.57 -12.80
CA ALA A 465 9.03 -14.53 -12.32
C ALA A 465 8.79 -14.98 -10.88
N ASP A 466 8.37 -14.07 -9.99
CA ASP A 466 8.08 -14.40 -8.60
C ASP A 466 6.77 -15.21 -8.47
N LEU A 467 5.70 -14.78 -9.16
CA LEU A 467 4.42 -15.50 -9.18
C LEU A 467 4.58 -16.93 -9.75
N THR A 468 5.30 -17.06 -10.87
CA THR A 468 5.56 -18.37 -11.51
C THR A 468 6.38 -19.28 -10.61
N ARG A 469 7.39 -18.75 -9.90
CA ARG A 469 8.22 -19.54 -8.99
C ARG A 469 7.41 -20.09 -7.82
N ALA A 470 6.46 -19.32 -7.30
CA ALA A 470 5.60 -19.74 -6.20
C ALA A 470 4.63 -20.83 -6.62
N LEU A 471 3.98 -20.72 -7.79
CA LEU A 471 3.12 -21.79 -8.32
C LEU A 471 3.85 -23.12 -8.54
N ASN A 472 5.12 -23.07 -8.92
CA ASN A 472 5.92 -24.26 -9.21
C ASN A 472 6.59 -24.89 -7.96
N ARG A 473 6.45 -24.29 -6.77
CA ARG A 473 6.95 -24.91 -5.54
C ARG A 473 5.95 -25.97 -5.06
N PRO A 474 6.40 -27.21 -4.77
CA PRO A 474 5.52 -28.20 -4.14
C PRO A 474 5.13 -27.72 -2.74
N ALA A 475 3.85 -27.92 -2.38
CA ALA A 475 3.21 -27.46 -1.15
C ALA A 475 3.83 -27.97 0.18
N ALA A 476 4.96 -28.68 0.14
CA ALA A 476 5.58 -29.38 1.27
C ALA A 476 7.01 -28.90 1.61
N ALA A 477 7.41 -27.68 1.18
CA ALA A 477 8.79 -27.20 1.32
C ALA A 477 8.98 -25.97 2.24
N ASP A 478 8.02 -25.70 3.13
CA ASP A 478 8.10 -24.66 4.17
C ASP A 478 8.05 -25.27 5.57
#